data_AF-A0A1G1TAI3-F1
#
_entry.id   AF-A0A1G1TAI3-F1
#
_cell.length_a   1.000
_cell.length_b   1.000
_cell.length_c   1.000
_cell.angle_alpha   90.00
_cell.angle_beta   90.00
_cell.angle_gamma   90.00
#
_symmetry.space_group_name_H-M   'P 1'
#
loop_
_entity.id
_entity.type
_entity.pdbx_description
1 polymer ?
#
loop_
_entity_poly.entity_id
_entity_poly.type
_entity_poly.pdbx_seq_one_letter_code
_entity_poly.pdbx_strand_id
1 'polypeptide(L)'
;MLRIGITGGIGSGKSIASRLFQALGVPIYDADSRARWLMENDEALRQQLTAAFGPATYTTTGHLNRPLLAGTVFNNPPLLAQLNALVHPHVGTDFERWAGVQQQAGHAYVLKEAALLFEAGSYKQLDQIITVFAPLSVRQDRVLRRDPHRSIAGIQAIMSKQLSEDEKMQRANHVLTNDDVQPLLPQVLALHALFSAAPGA
;
A
#
# COMPACT_ATOMS: atom_id res chain seq x y z
N MET A 1 20.67 -2.46 -3.13
CA MET A 1 19.62 -3.19 -2.37
C MET A 1 18.35 -3.12 -3.20
N LEU A 2 17.71 -4.25 -3.50
CA LEU A 2 16.48 -4.27 -4.29
C LEU A 2 15.31 -3.64 -3.53
N ARG A 3 14.52 -2.82 -4.21
CA ARG A 3 13.31 -2.17 -3.71
C ARG A 3 12.12 -2.78 -4.42
N ILE A 4 11.36 -3.60 -3.71
CA ILE A 4 10.31 -4.39 -4.33
C ILE A 4 8.95 -3.90 -3.84
N GLY A 5 8.03 -3.62 -4.77
CA GLY A 5 6.65 -3.31 -4.43
C GLY A 5 5.84 -4.58 -4.17
N ILE A 6 4.97 -4.56 -3.17
CA ILE A 6 3.92 -5.57 -3.01
C ILE A 6 2.55 -4.89 -3.05
N THR A 7 1.72 -5.30 -4.01
CA THR A 7 0.39 -4.75 -4.24
C THR A 7 -0.64 -5.86 -4.43
N GLY A 8 -1.91 -5.48 -4.58
CA GLY A 8 -3.02 -6.42 -4.75
C GLY A 8 -4.36 -5.75 -4.45
N GLY A 9 -5.44 -6.30 -5.00
CA GLY A 9 -6.77 -5.79 -4.76
C GLY A 9 -7.22 -5.92 -3.30
N ILE A 10 -8.25 -5.17 -2.91
CA ILE A 10 -8.88 -5.33 -1.60
C ILE A 10 -9.25 -6.81 -1.37
N GLY A 11 -8.86 -7.37 -0.23
CA GLY A 11 -9.16 -8.76 0.12
C GLY A 11 -8.25 -9.81 -0.52
N SER A 12 -7.25 -9.43 -1.34
CA SER A 12 -6.36 -10.40 -1.98
C SER A 12 -5.41 -11.12 -1.00
N GLY A 13 -5.24 -10.58 0.20
CA GLY A 13 -4.33 -11.12 1.21
C GLY A 13 -2.90 -10.60 1.11
N LYS A 14 -2.69 -9.46 0.45
CA LYS A 14 -1.43 -8.70 0.43
C LYS A 14 -0.73 -8.64 1.80
N SER A 15 -1.45 -8.24 2.85
CA SER A 15 -0.86 -8.15 4.19
C SER A 15 -0.49 -9.50 4.81
N ILE A 16 -1.09 -10.62 4.36
CA ILE A 16 -0.65 -11.96 4.75
C ILE A 16 0.69 -12.27 4.06
N ALA A 17 0.78 -12.04 2.75
CA ALA A 17 2.03 -12.22 2.02
C ALA A 17 3.17 -11.38 2.61
N SER A 18 2.93 -10.10 2.92
CA SER A 18 3.92 -9.23 3.58
C SER A 18 4.36 -9.75 4.95
N ARG A 19 3.44 -10.29 5.75
CA ARG A 19 3.78 -10.91 7.05
C ARG A 19 4.63 -12.15 6.89
N LEU A 20 4.43 -12.94 5.84
CA LEU A 20 5.28 -14.09 5.56
C LEU A 20 6.70 -13.64 5.20
N PHE A 21 6.86 -12.62 4.35
CA PHE A 21 8.18 -12.03 4.10
C PHE A 21 8.80 -11.43 5.37
N GLN A 22 8.01 -10.74 6.19
CA GLN A 22 8.47 -10.18 7.46
C GLN A 22 8.97 -11.27 8.42
N ALA A 23 8.27 -12.42 8.49
CA ALA A 23 8.70 -13.57 9.28
C ALA A 23 10.03 -14.18 8.79
N LEU A 24 10.40 -13.93 7.53
CA LEU A 24 11.70 -14.30 6.95
C LEU A 24 12.77 -13.20 7.16
N GLY A 25 12.50 -12.18 7.97
CA GLY A 25 13.45 -11.11 8.29
C GLY A 25 13.50 -9.96 7.27
N VAL A 26 12.54 -9.89 6.36
CA VAL A 26 12.51 -8.85 5.31
C VAL A 26 11.87 -7.58 5.86
N PRO A 27 12.55 -6.42 5.78
CA PRO A 27 11.93 -5.16 6.18
C PRO A 27 10.78 -4.78 5.25
N ILE A 28 9.64 -4.41 5.84
CA ILE A 28 8.44 -4.01 5.12
C ILE A 28 8.11 -2.56 5.45
N TYR A 29 8.00 -1.73 4.42
CA TYR A 29 7.45 -0.39 4.50
C TYR A 29 5.95 -0.44 4.15
N ASP A 30 5.09 -0.29 5.15
CA ASP A 30 3.64 -0.15 4.95
C ASP A 30 3.29 1.30 4.60
N ALA A 31 3.11 1.57 3.30
CA ALA A 31 2.85 2.92 2.80
C ALA A 31 1.51 3.48 3.32
N ASP A 32 0.50 2.64 3.52
CA ASP A 32 -0.82 3.09 3.98
C ASP A 32 -0.75 3.55 5.44
N SER A 33 -0.04 2.79 6.29
CA SER A 33 0.20 3.18 7.69
C SER A 33 1.13 4.38 7.80
N ARG A 34 2.18 4.48 6.97
CA ARG A 34 3.09 5.62 6.97
C ARG A 34 2.43 6.90 6.46
N ALA A 35 1.60 6.85 5.42
CA ALA A 35 0.80 7.99 4.99
C ALA A 35 -0.07 8.54 6.14
N ARG A 36 -0.73 7.66 6.89
CA ARG A 36 -1.54 8.05 8.05
C ARG A 36 -0.72 8.68 9.16
N TRP A 37 0.50 8.21 9.38
CA TRP A 37 1.41 8.77 10.38
C TRP A 37 1.94 10.14 9.94
N LEU A 38 2.31 10.29 8.67
CA LEU A 38 2.82 11.54 8.12
C LEU A 38 1.76 12.65 8.12
N MET A 39 0.52 12.36 7.74
CA MET A 39 -0.57 13.36 7.83
C MET A 39 -0.81 13.88 9.26
N GLU A 40 -0.35 13.14 10.27
CA GLU A 40 -0.47 13.49 11.68
C GLU A 40 0.79 14.17 12.22
N ASN A 41 1.99 13.84 11.71
CA ASN A 41 3.27 14.21 12.34
C ASN A 41 4.21 15.03 11.45
N ASP A 42 4.00 15.05 10.13
CA ASP A 42 4.80 15.87 9.22
C ASP A 42 4.22 17.29 9.20
N GLU A 43 4.91 18.24 9.83
CA GLU A 43 4.45 19.62 9.95
C GLU A 43 4.20 20.30 8.60
N ALA A 44 5.03 20.04 7.59
CA ALA A 44 4.88 20.64 6.28
C ALA A 44 3.65 20.07 5.56
N LEU A 45 3.43 18.76 5.64
CA LEU A 45 2.21 18.14 5.12
C LEU A 45 0.96 18.65 5.86
N ARG A 46 1.02 18.81 7.18
CA ARG A 46 -0.08 19.35 7.98
C ARG A 46 -0.47 20.76 7.56
N GLN A 47 0.52 21.61 7.30
CA GLN A 47 0.29 22.97 6.80
C GLN A 47 -0.38 22.95 5.41
N GLN A 48 0.12 22.12 4.49
CA GLN A 48 -0.47 21.96 3.16
C GLN A 48 -1.92 21.46 3.23
N LEU A 49 -2.20 20.47 4.07
CA LEU A 49 -3.54 19.93 4.27
C LEU A 49 -4.49 20.97 4.88
N THR A 50 -4.01 21.74 5.85
CA THR A 50 -4.79 22.84 6.45
C THR A 50 -5.11 23.93 5.43
N ALA A 51 -4.15 24.28 4.57
CA ALA A 51 -4.35 25.26 3.51
C ALA A 51 -5.35 24.76 2.44
N ALA A 52 -5.32 23.47 2.10
CA ALA A 52 -6.17 22.89 1.07
C ALA A 52 -7.60 22.58 1.54
N PHE A 53 -7.76 22.10 2.79
CA PHE A 53 -9.03 21.57 3.30
C PHE A 53 -9.60 22.36 4.49
N GLY A 54 -8.90 23.44 4.89
CA GLY A 54 -9.33 24.37 5.93
C GLY A 54 -8.86 23.99 7.35
N PRO A 55 -9.03 24.91 8.31
CA PRO A 55 -8.54 24.76 9.69
C PRO A 55 -9.16 23.57 10.43
N ALA A 56 -10.40 23.19 10.08
CA ALA A 56 -11.10 22.06 10.70
C ALA A 56 -10.51 20.68 10.32
N THR A 57 -9.53 20.64 9.41
CA THR A 57 -8.76 19.43 9.06
C THR A 57 -8.04 18.88 10.29
N TYR A 58 -7.65 19.74 11.21
CA TYR A 58 -7.08 19.35 12.50
C TYR A 58 -7.99 19.82 13.64
N THR A 59 -8.15 18.97 14.64
CA THR A 59 -8.89 19.25 15.87
C THR A 59 -8.17 20.31 16.70
N THR A 60 -8.85 20.89 17.69
CA THR A 60 -8.27 21.87 18.61
C THR A 60 -7.12 21.29 19.45
N THR A 61 -7.08 19.97 19.64
CA THR A 61 -5.97 19.25 20.29
C THR A 61 -4.82 18.92 19.32
N GLY A 62 -4.90 19.38 18.07
CA GLY A 62 -3.86 19.18 17.06
C GLY A 62 -3.93 17.86 16.30
N HIS A 63 -4.96 17.03 16.50
CA HIS A 63 -5.07 15.74 15.82
C HIS A 63 -5.78 15.82 14.48
N LEU A 64 -5.41 14.99 13.49
CA LEU A 64 -6.11 14.94 12.20
C LEU A 64 -7.57 14.54 12.41
N ASN A 65 -8.49 15.38 11.93
CA ASN A 65 -9.92 15.08 11.94
C ASN A 65 -10.27 14.16 10.77
N ARG A 66 -9.96 12.86 10.94
CA ARG A 66 -10.15 11.84 9.91
C ARG A 66 -11.59 11.72 9.41
N PRO A 67 -12.62 11.71 10.27
CA PRO A 67 -14.01 11.66 9.80
C PRO A 67 -14.37 12.84 8.91
N LEU A 68 -13.93 14.06 9.28
CA LEU A 68 -14.17 15.27 8.49
C LEU A 68 -13.44 15.20 7.16
N LEU A 69 -12.13 14.92 7.16
CA LEU A 69 -11.35 14.87 5.93
C LEU A 69 -11.88 13.77 4.99
N ALA A 70 -12.20 12.59 5.53
CA ALA A 70 -12.80 11.50 4.77
C ALA A 70 -14.16 11.91 4.20
N GLY A 71 -15.04 12.55 4.98
CA GLY A 71 -16.33 13.05 4.52
C GLY A 71 -16.19 14.06 3.37
N THR A 72 -15.18 14.92 3.42
CA THR A 72 -14.89 15.92 2.38
C THR A 72 -14.39 15.29 1.08
N VAL A 73 -13.50 14.30 1.15
CA VAL A 73 -12.83 13.77 -0.06
C VAL A 73 -13.49 12.51 -0.64
N PHE A 74 -14.21 11.72 0.16
CA PHE A 74 -14.61 10.36 -0.23
C PHE A 74 -15.51 10.30 -1.48
N ASN A 75 -16.41 11.29 -1.61
CA ASN A 75 -17.36 11.42 -2.72
C ASN A 75 -16.99 12.54 -3.71
N ASN A 76 -15.78 13.11 -3.60
CA ASN A 76 -15.33 14.19 -4.47
C ASN A 76 -13.99 13.81 -5.12
N PRO A 77 -14.01 13.21 -6.34
CA PRO A 77 -12.79 12.74 -7.00
C PRO A 77 -11.71 13.81 -7.19
N PRO A 78 -12.03 15.07 -7.57
CA PRO A 78 -11.06 16.16 -7.58
C PRO A 78 -10.37 16.40 -6.23
N LEU A 79 -11.13 16.46 -5.13
CA LEU A 79 -10.55 16.68 -3.79
C LEU A 79 -9.74 15.48 -3.31
N LEU A 80 -10.15 14.26 -3.65
CA LEU A 80 -9.37 13.06 -3.36
C LEU A 80 -8.05 13.05 -4.13
N ALA A 81 -8.06 13.46 -5.40
CA ALA A 81 -6.85 13.60 -6.19
C ALA A 81 -5.91 14.67 -5.61
N GLN A 82 -6.46 15.81 -5.16
CA GLN A 82 -5.70 16.86 -4.48
C GLN A 82 -5.08 16.34 -3.18
N LEU A 83 -5.84 15.62 -2.34
CA LEU A 83 -5.32 15.01 -1.11
C LEU A 83 -4.14 14.07 -1.43
N ASN A 84 -4.32 13.17 -2.39
CA ASN A 84 -3.29 12.22 -2.78
C ASN A 84 -2.04 12.90 -3.35
N ALA A 85 -2.21 13.99 -4.13
CA ALA A 85 -1.10 14.76 -4.69
C ALA A 85 -0.26 15.45 -3.60
N LEU A 86 -0.87 15.83 -2.47
CA LEU A 86 -0.15 16.35 -1.30
C LEU A 86 0.54 15.23 -0.50
N VAL A 87 -0.15 14.11 -0.28
CA VAL A 87 0.35 13.04 0.61
C VAL A 87 1.44 12.19 -0.04
N HIS A 88 1.29 11.82 -1.31
CA HIS A 88 2.19 10.85 -1.97
C HIS A 88 3.67 11.29 -2.04
N PRO A 89 4.01 12.56 -2.33
CA PRO A 89 5.41 13.01 -2.31
C PRO A 89 6.08 12.86 -0.93
N HIS A 90 5.33 13.14 0.14
CA HIS A 90 5.82 12.96 1.51
C HIS A 90 6.06 11.48 1.84
N VAL A 91 5.16 10.59 1.43
CA VAL A 91 5.33 9.13 1.58
C VAL A 91 6.52 8.62 0.76
N GLY A 92 6.71 9.13 -0.45
CA GLY A 92 7.89 8.81 -1.27
C GLY A 92 9.20 9.19 -0.58
N THR A 93 9.25 10.41 -0.03
CA THR A 93 10.44 10.91 0.68
C THR A 93 10.72 10.12 1.97
N ASP A 94 9.67 9.79 2.74
CA ASP A 94 9.77 8.95 3.94
C ASP A 94 10.24 7.53 3.59
N PHE A 95 9.75 6.96 2.49
CA PHE A 95 10.22 5.67 1.98
C PHE A 95 11.70 5.70 1.60
N GLU A 96 12.17 6.71 0.86
CA GLU A 96 13.58 6.83 0.48
C GLU A 96 14.50 6.87 1.70
N ARG A 97 14.14 7.67 2.71
CA ARG A 97 14.89 7.75 3.97
C ARG A 97 14.91 6.40 4.70
N TRP A 98 13.74 5.78 4.83
CA TRP A 98 13.62 4.48 5.49
C TRP A 98 14.42 3.39 4.76
N ALA A 99 14.35 3.35 3.43
CA ALA A 99 15.08 2.39 2.60
C ALA A 99 16.60 2.60 2.71
N GLY A 100 17.07 3.85 2.79
CA GLY A 100 18.48 4.16 3.04
C GLY A 100 18.99 3.56 4.35
N VAL A 101 18.19 3.60 5.42
CA VAL A 101 18.54 2.96 6.70
C VAL A 101 18.63 1.43 6.55
N GLN A 102 17.69 0.81 5.85
CA GLN A 102 17.72 -0.65 5.64
C GLN A 102 18.91 -1.09 4.78
N GLN A 103 19.29 -0.28 3.80
CA GLN A 103 20.48 -0.53 2.98
C GLN A 103 21.75 -0.50 3.84
N GLN A 104 21.88 0.47 4.75
CA GLN A 104 23.00 0.55 5.68
C GLN A 104 23.04 -0.63 6.67
N ALA A 105 21.87 -1.17 7.03
CA ALA A 105 21.75 -2.38 7.85
C ALA A 105 22.07 -3.68 7.09
N GLY A 106 22.42 -3.62 5.80
CA GLY A 106 22.88 -4.77 5.03
C GLY A 106 21.76 -5.68 4.49
N HIS A 107 20.51 -5.23 4.48
CA HIS A 107 19.41 -5.99 3.87
C HIS A 107 19.62 -6.12 2.35
N ALA A 108 19.43 -7.33 1.82
CA ALA A 108 19.54 -7.59 0.38
C ALA A 108 18.42 -6.89 -0.40
N TYR A 109 17.21 -6.86 0.17
CA TYR A 109 16.04 -6.21 -0.39
C TYR A 109 15.06 -5.73 0.69
N VAL A 110 14.16 -4.83 0.29
CA VAL A 110 13.04 -4.35 1.10
C VAL A 110 11.74 -4.46 0.34
N LEU A 111 10.62 -4.59 1.05
CA LEU A 111 9.29 -4.51 0.45
C LEU A 111 8.61 -3.18 0.76
N LYS A 112 7.94 -2.60 -0.23
CA LYS A 112 7.00 -1.48 -0.10
C LYS A 112 5.59 -1.99 -0.34
N GLU A 113 4.81 -2.12 0.73
CA GLU A 113 3.41 -2.54 0.66
C GLU A 113 2.50 -1.32 0.40
N ALA A 114 1.72 -1.36 -0.69
CA ALA A 114 0.71 -0.34 -0.97
C ALA A 114 -0.46 -0.91 -1.79
N ALA A 115 -1.70 -0.53 -1.44
CA ALA A 115 -2.88 -0.92 -2.21
C ALA A 115 -3.00 -0.18 -3.55
N LEU A 116 -2.53 1.07 -3.59
CA LEU A 116 -2.62 1.98 -4.75
C LEU A 116 -1.25 2.22 -5.39
N LEU A 117 -0.44 1.16 -5.51
CA LEU A 117 0.97 1.28 -5.91
C LEU A 117 1.14 1.89 -7.31
N PHE A 118 0.29 1.48 -8.26
CA PHE A 118 0.34 1.93 -9.66
C PHE A 118 -0.31 3.30 -9.82
N GLU A 119 -1.47 3.46 -9.21
CA GLU A 119 -2.33 4.65 -9.22
C GLU A 119 -1.61 5.84 -8.61
N ALA A 120 -0.84 5.62 -7.54
CA ALA A 120 -0.03 6.64 -6.89
C ALA A 120 1.27 6.96 -7.64
N GLY A 121 1.60 6.24 -8.72
CA GLY A 121 2.91 6.33 -9.38
C GLY A 121 4.07 5.80 -8.53
N SER A 122 3.79 5.22 -7.36
CA SER A 122 4.80 4.77 -6.39
C SER A 122 5.66 3.63 -6.93
N TYR A 123 5.15 2.85 -7.88
CA TYR A 123 5.89 1.80 -8.58
C TYR A 123 7.16 2.30 -9.29
N LYS A 124 7.24 3.59 -9.65
CA LYS A 124 8.39 4.14 -10.39
C LYS A 124 9.70 4.21 -9.59
N GLN A 125 9.62 4.09 -8.27
CA GLN A 125 10.80 4.10 -7.38
C GLN A 125 11.24 2.67 -6.98
N LEU A 126 10.65 1.65 -7.61
CA LEU A 126 10.82 0.23 -7.28
C LEU A 126 11.42 -0.50 -8.47
N ASP A 127 12.27 -1.49 -8.18
CA ASP A 127 12.96 -2.30 -9.18
C ASP A 127 12.05 -3.41 -9.72
N GLN A 128 11.22 -3.99 -8.84
CA GLN A 128 10.31 -5.07 -9.18
C GLN A 128 9.00 -4.95 -8.39
N ILE A 129 7.95 -5.60 -8.90
CA ILE A 129 6.60 -5.56 -8.34
C ILE A 129 6.07 -6.99 -8.20
N ILE A 130 5.52 -7.28 -7.02
CA ILE A 130 4.75 -8.46 -6.69
C ILE A 130 3.27 -8.07 -6.62
N THR A 131 2.43 -8.71 -7.43
CA THR A 131 0.97 -8.61 -7.29
C THR A 131 0.45 -9.85 -6.57
N VAL A 132 -0.24 -9.63 -5.44
CA VAL A 132 -0.98 -10.69 -4.74
C VAL A 132 -2.37 -10.77 -5.33
N PHE A 133 -2.63 -11.86 -6.04
CA PHE A 133 -3.88 -12.15 -6.73
C PHE A 133 -4.76 -13.09 -5.91
N ALA A 134 -6.08 -12.86 -5.95
CA ALA A 134 -7.07 -13.83 -5.53
C ALA A 134 -8.36 -13.64 -6.36
N PRO A 135 -9.14 -14.71 -6.61
CA PRO A 135 -10.42 -14.61 -7.30
C PRO A 135 -11.37 -13.62 -6.64
N LEU A 136 -12.25 -12.99 -7.42
CA LEU A 136 -13.18 -11.98 -6.91
C LEU A 136 -14.06 -12.50 -5.77
N SER A 137 -14.62 -13.71 -5.91
CA SER A 137 -15.44 -14.35 -4.87
C SER A 137 -14.69 -14.46 -3.55
N VAL A 138 -13.48 -15.01 -3.58
CA VAL A 138 -12.59 -15.15 -2.42
C VAL A 138 -12.32 -13.80 -1.76
N ARG A 139 -12.03 -12.76 -2.56
CA ARG A 139 -11.78 -11.40 -2.04
C ARG A 139 -13.00 -10.81 -1.37
N GLN A 140 -14.17 -10.93 -1.99
CA GLN A 140 -15.44 -10.44 -1.43
C GLN A 140 -15.75 -11.14 -0.10
N ASP A 141 -15.65 -12.46 -0.06
CA ASP A 141 -15.91 -13.25 1.15
C ASP A 141 -14.95 -12.90 2.29
N ARG A 142 -13.67 -12.66 1.99
CA ARG A 142 -12.68 -12.22 2.98
C ARG A 142 -13.00 -10.82 3.51
N VAL A 143 -13.43 -9.90 2.65
CA VAL A 143 -13.79 -8.54 3.08
C VAL A 143 -15.03 -8.58 3.95
N LEU A 144 -16.07 -9.32 3.57
CA LEU A 144 -17.31 -9.45 4.35
C LEU A 144 -17.07 -10.16 5.69
N ARG A 145 -16.21 -11.18 5.74
CA ARG A 145 -15.82 -11.81 7.02
C ARG A 145 -15.09 -10.86 7.95
N ARG A 146 -14.23 -9.99 7.42
CA ARG A 146 -13.46 -9.01 8.21
C ARG A 146 -14.29 -7.78 8.60
N ASP A 147 -15.19 -7.34 7.75
CA ASP A 147 -16.03 -6.15 7.91
C ASP A 147 -17.49 -6.48 7.52
N PRO A 148 -18.26 -7.14 8.42
CA PRO A 148 -19.60 -7.64 8.11
C PRO A 148 -20.62 -6.56 7.80
N HIS A 149 -20.36 -5.31 8.20
CA HIS A 149 -21.24 -4.17 7.95
C HIS A 149 -21.04 -3.56 6.56
N ARG A 150 -20.02 -3.99 5.81
CA ARG A 150 -19.73 -3.48 4.48
C ARG A 150 -20.66 -4.10 3.45
N SER A 151 -21.21 -3.26 2.56
CA SER A 151 -22.02 -3.74 1.43
C SER A 151 -21.16 -4.19 0.25
N ILE A 152 -21.71 -5.08 -0.58
CA ILE A 152 -21.08 -5.49 -1.86
C ILE A 152 -20.78 -4.26 -2.73
N ALA A 153 -21.74 -3.32 -2.81
CA ALA A 153 -21.55 -2.06 -3.52
C ALA A 153 -20.37 -1.24 -2.96
N GLY A 154 -20.17 -1.23 -1.63
CA GLY A 154 -19.02 -0.58 -1.00
C GLY A 154 -17.68 -1.25 -1.33
N ILE A 155 -17.67 -2.58 -1.50
CA ILE A 155 -16.48 -3.32 -1.97
C ILE A 155 -16.18 -2.94 -3.43
N GLN A 156 -17.20 -2.96 -4.29
CA GLN A 156 -17.07 -2.57 -5.70
C GLN A 156 -16.59 -1.13 -5.87
N ALA A 157 -17.09 -0.20 -5.05
CA ALA A 157 -16.66 1.20 -5.06
C ALA A 157 -15.19 1.40 -4.66
N ILE A 158 -14.61 0.48 -3.87
CA ILE A 158 -13.17 0.49 -3.59
C ILE A 158 -12.41 -0.09 -4.77
N MET A 159 -12.89 -1.21 -5.32
CA MET A 159 -12.26 -1.85 -6.47
C MET A 159 -12.21 -0.91 -7.68
N SER A 160 -13.26 -0.10 -7.91
CA SER A 160 -13.31 0.86 -9.02
C SER A 160 -12.31 2.00 -8.91
N LYS A 161 -11.72 2.21 -7.72
CA LYS A 161 -10.63 3.18 -7.49
C LYS A 161 -9.25 2.56 -7.69
N GLN A 162 -9.18 1.26 -7.99
CA GLN A 162 -7.95 0.52 -8.22
C GLN A 162 -7.86 0.11 -9.69
N LEU A 163 -6.64 -0.09 -10.18
CA LEU A 163 -6.39 -0.83 -11.43
C LEU A 163 -7.03 -2.21 -11.34
N SER A 164 -7.48 -2.71 -12.48
CA SER A 164 -7.99 -4.06 -12.58
C SER A 164 -6.92 -5.07 -12.16
N GLU A 165 -7.34 -6.23 -11.63
CA GLU A 165 -6.36 -7.25 -11.23
C GLU A 165 -5.57 -7.77 -12.44
N ASP A 166 -6.22 -7.88 -13.60
CA ASP A 166 -5.56 -8.31 -14.84
C ASP A 166 -4.46 -7.34 -15.25
N GLU A 167 -4.71 -6.04 -15.21
CA GLU A 167 -3.67 -5.04 -15.47
C GLU A 167 -2.56 -5.07 -14.41
N LYS A 168 -2.88 -5.26 -13.13
CA LYS A 168 -1.86 -5.40 -12.08
C LYS A 168 -0.99 -6.63 -12.28
N MET A 169 -1.56 -7.74 -12.73
CA MET A 169 -0.81 -8.97 -13.04
C MET A 169 0.08 -8.77 -14.27
N GLN A 170 -0.45 -8.12 -15.33
CA GLN A 170 0.33 -7.83 -16.54
C GLN A 170 1.51 -6.88 -16.30
N ARG A 171 1.36 -5.94 -15.36
CA ARG A 171 2.40 -4.95 -15.03
C ARG A 171 3.38 -5.44 -13.95
N ALA A 172 3.08 -6.54 -13.27
CA ALA A 172 3.93 -7.07 -12.22
C ALA A 172 5.03 -7.97 -12.78
N ASN A 173 6.16 -7.99 -12.09
CA ASN A 173 7.25 -8.93 -12.38
C ASN A 173 6.93 -10.32 -11.83
N HIS A 174 6.20 -10.37 -10.71
CA HIS A 174 5.84 -11.60 -10.00
C HIS A 174 4.37 -11.58 -9.57
N VAL A 175 3.74 -12.75 -9.60
CA VAL A 175 2.37 -12.94 -9.11
C VAL A 175 2.39 -13.98 -8.01
N LEU A 176 1.80 -13.63 -6.85
CA LEU A 176 1.49 -14.56 -5.77
C LEU A 176 0.01 -14.89 -5.82
N THR A 177 -0.33 -16.16 -6.01
CA THR A 177 -1.71 -16.64 -6.04
C THR A 177 -2.15 -17.05 -4.64
N ASN A 178 -3.16 -16.36 -4.13
CA ASN A 178 -3.73 -16.58 -2.80
C ASN A 178 -5.24 -16.89 -2.89
N ASP A 179 -5.55 -17.97 -3.62
CA ASP A 179 -6.88 -18.40 -4.05
C ASP A 179 -7.57 -19.41 -3.12
N ASP A 180 -7.03 -19.65 -1.92
CA ASP A 180 -7.45 -20.70 -0.97
C ASP A 180 -7.28 -22.15 -1.50
N VAL A 181 -6.61 -22.34 -2.64
CA VAL A 181 -6.30 -23.65 -3.24
C VAL A 181 -4.79 -23.89 -3.20
N GLN A 182 -4.02 -22.92 -3.66
CA GLN A 182 -2.56 -23.00 -3.71
C GLN A 182 -1.95 -22.49 -2.41
N PRO A 183 -0.98 -23.22 -1.83
CA PRO A 183 -0.30 -22.74 -0.64
C PRO A 183 0.53 -21.49 -0.97
N LEU A 184 0.33 -20.42 -0.19
CA LEU A 184 1.03 -19.15 -0.40
C LEU A 184 2.50 -19.21 0.04
N LEU A 185 2.81 -19.96 1.10
CA LEU A 185 4.15 -20.00 1.70
C LEU A 185 5.24 -20.48 0.72
N PRO A 186 5.08 -21.59 -0.04
CA PRO A 186 6.09 -22.01 -1.02
C PRO A 186 6.39 -20.95 -2.08
N GLN A 187 5.37 -20.21 -2.53
CA GLN A 187 5.54 -19.13 -3.51
C GLN A 187 6.35 -17.96 -2.91
N VAL A 188 6.06 -17.58 -1.65
CA VAL A 188 6.81 -16.56 -0.92
C VAL A 188 8.27 -17.00 -0.70
N LEU A 189 8.51 -18.25 -0.34
CA LEU A 189 9.87 -18.78 -0.15
C LEU A 189 10.67 -18.76 -1.45
N ALA A 190 10.06 -19.11 -2.58
CA ALA A 190 10.71 -19.05 -3.89
C ALA A 190 11.13 -17.63 -4.25
N LEU A 191 10.24 -16.65 -4.08
CA LEU A 191 10.56 -15.24 -4.31
C LEU A 191 11.61 -14.71 -3.32
N HIS A 192 11.52 -15.10 -2.04
CA HIS A 192 12.51 -14.72 -1.06
C HIS A 192 13.91 -15.22 -1.44
N ALA A 193 14.04 -16.48 -1.85
CA ALA A 193 15.30 -17.05 -2.31
C ALA A 193 15.84 -16.29 -3.54
N LEU A 194 14.97 -15.96 -4.50
CA LEU A 194 15.32 -15.18 -5.69
C LEU A 194 15.88 -13.81 -5.32
N PHE A 195 15.19 -13.05 -4.45
CA PHE A 195 15.58 -11.69 -4.11
C PHE A 195 16.78 -11.61 -3.17
N SER A 196 16.97 -12.63 -2.33
CA SER A 196 18.14 -12.75 -1.47
C SER A 196 19.42 -13.08 -2.25
N ALA A 197 19.29 -13.75 -3.41
CA ALA A 197 20.42 -14.15 -4.23
C ALA A 197 20.90 -13.06 -5.21
N ALA A 198 20.08 -12.04 -5.48
CA ALA A 198 20.46 -10.94 -6.37
C ALA A 198 21.45 -10.01 -5.65
N PRO A 199 22.72 -9.91 -6.09
CA PRO A 199 23.62 -8.89 -5.56
C PRO A 199 23.04 -7.52 -5.89
N GLY A 200 23.15 -6.57 -4.96
CA GLY A 200 22.74 -5.19 -5.23
C GLY A 200 23.45 -4.67 -6.47
N ALA A 201 22.68 -4.44 -7.54
CA ALA A 201 23.13 -3.76 -8.75
C ALA A 201 23.65 -2.35 -8.44
#